data_AF-A0A3B0SZI0-F1
#
_entry.id   AF-A0A3B0SZI0-F1
#
_cell.length_a   1.000
_cell.length_b   1.000
_cell.length_c   1.000
_cell.angle_alpha   90.00
_cell.angle_beta   90.00
_cell.angle_gamma   90.00
#
_symmetry.space_group_name_H-M   'P 1'
#
loop_
_entity.id
_entity.type
_entity.pdbx_description
1 polymer ?
#
loop_
_entity_poly.entity_id
_entity_poly.type
_entity_poly.pdbx_seq_one_letter_code
_entity_poly.pdbx_strand_id
1 'polypeptide(L)' 'EVQKILADSVTQEAMDIPRLTRREKHILTLISEGKTTNIIAEELFISPLTVETHRRNLMQKMEVSNAAALVKIAIEKKLI' A
#
# COMPACT_ATOMS: atom_id res chain seq x y z
N GLU A 1 11.90 23.98 31.47
CA GLU A 1 10.87 22.96 31.18
C GLU A 1 11.44 21.98 30.17
N VAL A 2 11.95 20.84 30.66
CA VAL A 2 12.86 19.93 29.92
C VAL A 2 12.10 18.72 29.33
N GLN A 3 10.77 18.79 29.25
CA GLN A 3 9.93 17.64 28.88
C GLN A 3 9.65 17.49 27.37
N LYS A 4 10.23 18.33 26.51
CA LYS A 4 9.97 18.28 25.06
C LYS A 4 11.11 17.69 24.21
N ILE A 5 12.10 17.04 24.84
CA ILE A 5 13.29 16.52 24.14
C ILE A 5 13.22 14.99 23.91
N LEU A 6 12.23 14.29 24.47
CA LEU A 6 12.13 12.83 24.40
C LEU A 6 11.14 12.30 23.33
N ALA A 7 10.44 13.17 22.61
CA ALA A 7 9.46 12.74 21.59
C ALA A 7 10.01 12.67 20.16
N ASP A 8 11.17 13.28 19.90
CA ASP A 8 11.70 13.45 18.54
C ASP A 8 12.79 12.43 18.16
N SER A 9 13.14 11.48 19.04
CA SER A 9 14.18 10.48 18.78
C SER A 9 13.69 9.17 18.15
N VAL A 10 12.42 9.08 17.72
CA VAL A 10 11.85 7.85 17.11
C VAL A 10 11.57 7.99 15.60
N THR A 11 11.87 9.13 14.98
CA THR A 11 11.40 9.42 13.61
C THR A 11 12.48 9.40 12.54
N GLN A 12 13.57 8.64 12.74
CA GLN A 12 14.61 8.42 11.72
C GLN A 12 14.48 7.08 11.00
N GLU A 13 13.27 6.72 10.60
CA GLU A 13 13.02 5.90 9.41
C GLU A 13 11.80 6.49 8.71
N ALA A 14 11.93 7.70 8.19
CA ALA A 14 11.12 8.10 7.04
C ALA A 14 11.61 7.23 5.85
N MET A 15 11.33 5.92 5.92
CA MET A 15 11.49 5.00 4.82
C MET A 15 10.78 5.63 3.64
N ASP A 16 11.43 5.64 2.49
CA ASP A 16 10.85 6.14 1.25
C ASP A 16 9.52 5.40 1.03
N ILE A 17 8.41 6.07 1.36
CA ILE A 17 7.06 5.57 1.14
C ILE A 17 6.75 6.01 -0.29
N PRO A 18 6.65 5.08 -1.26
CA PRO A 18 6.28 5.44 -2.61
C PRO A 18 4.98 6.23 -2.55
N ARG A 19 4.94 7.39 -3.23
CA ARG A 19 3.72 8.21 -3.29
C ARG A 19 2.63 7.43 -4.03
N LEU A 20 1.83 6.69 -3.26
CA LEU A 20 0.67 5.99 -3.77
C LEU A 20 -0.47 6.96 -4.03
N THR A 21 -1.05 6.86 -5.21
CA THR A 21 -2.29 7.57 -5.54
C THR A 21 -3.44 7.06 -4.66
N ARG A 22 -4.53 7.84 -4.57
CA ARG A 22 -5.72 7.44 -3.81
C ARG A 22 -6.26 6.08 -4.26
N ARG A 23 -6.23 5.81 -5.57
CA ARG A 23 -6.73 4.56 -6.16
C ARG A 23 -5.82 3.37 -5.83
N GLU A 24 -4.51 3.56 -5.88
CA GLU A 24 -3.54 2.53 -5.50
C GLU A 24 -3.63 2.17 -4.01
N LYS A 25 -3.82 3.15 -3.11
CA LYS A 25 -4.07 2.90 -1.69
C LYS A 25 -5.34 2.08 -1.48
N HIS A 26 -6.43 2.46 -2.14
CA HIS A 26 -7.69 1.73 -2.04
C HIS A 26 -7.53 0.27 -2.50
N ILE A 27 -6.85 0.06 -3.63
CA ILE A 27 -6.58 -1.29 -4.14
C ILE A 27 -5.66 -2.07 -3.19
N LEU A 28 -4.64 -1.43 -2.61
CA LEU A 28 -3.75 -2.07 -1.63
C LEU A 28 -4.52 -2.58 -0.41
N THR A 29 -5.44 -1.77 0.14
CA THR A 29 -6.30 -2.18 1.26
C THR A 29 -7.15 -3.40 0.89
N LEU A 30 -7.81 -3.39 -0.26
CA LEU A 30 -8.64 -4.52 -0.68
C LEU A 30 -7.81 -5.80 -0.92
N ILE A 31 -6.57 -5.66 -1.38
CA ILE A 31 -5.64 -6.79 -1.51
C ILE A 31 -5.30 -7.36 -0.13
N SER A 32 -5.06 -6.50 0.87
CA SER A 32 -4.77 -6.95 2.24
C SER A 32 -5.95 -7.64 2.92
N GLU A 33 -7.17 -7.34 2.50
CA GLU A 33 -8.39 -8.06 2.90
C GLU A 33 -8.55 -9.42 2.20
N GLY A 34 -7.63 -9.79 1.31
CA GLY A 34 -7.67 -11.06 0.57
C GLY A 34 -8.59 -11.06 -0.65
N LYS A 35 -9.06 -9.89 -1.10
CA LYS A 35 -9.97 -9.80 -2.25
C LYS A 35 -9.26 -10.10 -3.57
N THR A 36 -9.95 -10.84 -4.43
CA THR A 36 -9.46 -11.18 -5.78
C THR A 36 -9.64 -9.99 -6.74
N THR A 37 -8.93 -10.00 -7.87
CA THR A 37 -9.04 -8.96 -8.90
C THR A 37 -10.49 -8.74 -9.36
N ASN A 38 -11.30 -9.81 -9.47
CA ASN A 38 -12.69 -9.71 -9.89
C ASN A 38 -13.56 -9.05 -8.81
N ILE A 39 -13.40 -9.43 -7.54
CA ILE A 39 -14.14 -8.82 -6.42
C ILE A 39 -13.79 -7.33 -6.31
N ILE A 40 -12.51 -6.98 -6.41
CA ILE A 40 -12.06 -5.59 -6.39
C ILE A 40 -12.66 -4.81 -7.58
N ALA A 41 -12.73 -5.41 -8.76
CA ALA A 41 -13.31 -4.78 -9.94
C ALA A 41 -14.80 -4.46 -9.76
N GLU A 42 -15.55 -5.40 -9.19
CA GLU A 42 -16.97 -5.24 -8.85
C GLU A 42 -17.18 -4.14 -7.81
N GLU A 43 -16.45 -4.17 -6.68
CA GLU A 43 -16.57 -3.16 -5.61
C GLU A 43 -16.19 -1.75 -6.07
N LEU A 44 -15.23 -1.65 -6.97
CA LEU A 44 -14.70 -0.38 -7.47
C LEU A 44 -15.39 0.11 -8.75
N PHE A 45 -16.38 -0.65 -9.26
CA PHE A 45 -17.11 -0.40 -10.51
C PHE A 45 -16.19 -0.11 -11.70
N ILE A 46 -15.14 -0.92 -11.88
CA ILE A 46 -14.17 -0.81 -12.97
C ILE A 46 -13.87 -2.18 -13.58
N SER A 47 -13.19 -2.21 -14.73
CA SER A 47 -12.82 -3.49 -15.34
C SER A 47 -11.75 -4.24 -14.52
N PRO A 48 -11.76 -5.58 -14.51
CA PRO A 48 -10.68 -6.39 -13.93
C PRO A 48 -9.30 -6.04 -14.52
N LEU A 49 -9.24 -5.69 -15.80
CA LEU A 49 -8.02 -5.23 -16.47
C LEU A 49 -7.48 -3.92 -15.88
N THR A 50 -8.37 -2.99 -15.51
CA THR A 50 -8.00 -1.75 -14.84
C THR A 50 -7.42 -2.04 -13.45
N VAL A 51 -8.03 -2.97 -12.70
CA VAL A 51 -7.50 -3.41 -11.40
C VAL A 51 -6.11 -4.04 -11.58
N GLU A 52 -5.93 -4.94 -12.55
CA GLU A 52 -4.64 -5.56 -12.85
C GLU A 52 -3.56 -4.52 -13.18
N THR A 53 -3.91 -3.49 -13.96
CA THR A 53 -3.02 -2.37 -14.27
C THR A 53 -2.58 -1.64 -13.00
N HIS A 54 -3.51 -1.32 -12.11
CA HIS A 54 -3.19 -0.70 -10.83
C HIS A 54 -2.33 -1.60 -9.94
N ARG A 55 -2.61 -2.91 -9.89
CA ARG A 55 -1.80 -3.89 -9.14
C ARG A 55 -0.36 -3.93 -9.66
N ARG A 56 -0.17 -3.94 -10.98
CA ARG A 56 1.16 -3.90 -11.61
C ARG A 56 1.91 -2.63 -11.27
N ASN A 57 1.27 -1.48 -11.39
CA ASN A 57 1.89 -0.20 -11.05
C ASN A 57 2.26 -0.13 -9.55
N LEU A 58 1.38 -0.66 -8.69
CA LEU A 58 1.61 -0.73 -7.25
C LEU A 58 2.78 -1.66 -6.91
N MET A 59 2.84 -2.84 -7.52
CA MET A 59 3.95 -3.79 -7.36
C MET A 59 5.28 -3.21 -7.88
N GLN A 60 5.26 -2.51 -9.01
CA GLN A 60 6.44 -1.82 -9.55
C GLN A 60 6.93 -0.70 -8.63
N LYS A 61 6.01 0.12 -8.09
CA LYS A 61 6.34 1.20 -7.14
C LYS A 61 6.88 0.68 -5.81
N MET A 62 6.48 -0.52 -5.40
CA MET A 62 6.89 -1.17 -4.15
C MET A 62 8.04 -2.16 -4.36
N GLU A 63 8.53 -2.31 -5.59
CA GLU A 63 9.62 -3.24 -5.96
C GLU A 63 9.36 -4.70 -5.54
N VAL A 64 8.12 -5.16 -5.67
CA VAL A 64 7.69 -6.52 -5.31
C VAL A 64 7.17 -7.30 -6.50
N SER A 65 7.28 -8.62 -6.43
CA SER A 65 6.91 -9.52 -7.51
C SER A 65 5.51 -10.14 -7.39
N ASN A 66 4.87 -10.04 -6.21
CA ASN A 66 3.57 -10.66 -5.98
C ASN A 66 2.77 -9.98 -4.85
N ALA A 67 1.49 -10.35 -4.76
CA ALA A 67 0.54 -9.77 -3.82
C ALA A 67 0.89 -10.01 -2.34
N ALA A 68 1.44 -11.18 -2.00
CA ALA A 68 1.82 -11.49 -0.62
C ALA A 68 3.01 -10.62 -0.18
N ALA A 69 4.01 -10.46 -1.04
CA ALA A 69 5.13 -9.54 -0.81
C ALA A 69 4.65 -8.09 -0.71
N LEU A 70 3.69 -7.69 -1.55
CA LEU A 70 3.07 -6.37 -1.50
C LEU A 70 2.38 -6.09 -0.16
N VAL A 71 1.58 -7.04 0.35
CA VAL A 71 0.91 -6.90 1.65
C VAL A 71 1.92 -6.86 2.79
N LYS A 72 2.95 -7.72 2.74
CA LYS A 72 4.03 -7.73 3.74
C LYS A 72 4.71 -6.36 3.84
N ILE A 73 5.15 -5.79 2.71
CA ILE A 73 5.79 -4.47 2.69
C ILE A 73 4.82 -3.38 3.15
N ALA A 74 3.55 -3.47 2.78
CA ALA A 74 2.55 -2.50 3.19
C ALA A 74 2.37 -2.46 4.71
N ILE A 75 2.41 -3.62 5.39
CA ILE A 75 2.39 -3.71 6.85
C ILE A 75 3.69 -3.18 7.46
N GLU A 76 4.86 -3.59 6.95
CA GLU A 76 6.17 -3.15 7.43
C GLU A 76 6.33 -1.62 7.36
N LYS A 77 5.84 -1.01 6.27
CA LYS A 77 5.86 0.44 6.04
C LYS A 77 4.65 1.18 6.63
N LYS A 78 3.77 0.50 7.40
CA LYS A 78 2.57 1.08 8.03
C LYS A 78 1.65 1.83 7.05
N LEU A 79 1.47 1.27 5.86
CA LEU A 79 0.59 1.82 4.81
C LEU A 79 -0.85 1.34 4.91
N ILE A 80 -1.05 0.26 5.67
CA ILE A 80 -2.32 -0.38 6.03
C ILE A 80 -2.20 -0.93 7.46
#